data_AF-A0A419HK04-F1
#
_entry.id   AF-A0A419HK04-F1
#
_cell.length_a   1.000
_cell.length_b   1.000
_cell.length_c   1.000
_cell.angle_alpha   90.00
_cell.angle_beta   90.00
_cell.angle_gamma   90.00
#
_symmetry.space_group_name_H-M   'P 1'
#
loop_
_entity.id
_entity.type
_entity.pdbx_description
1 polymer ?
#
loop_
_entity_poly.entity_id
_entity_poly.type
_entity_poly.pdbx_seq_one_letter_code
_entity_poly.pdbx_strand_id
1 'polypeptide(L)'
;MPLTSAERQRVHDFLPPGERIDYVFPAQVQYGLVGGFLIVITGDEILVVSTGLRSYTWPKAIWARYPRKTRLGPLDDSVGLAFSLGGVIFEIDEEYAAVVMAADAEAAGTENFPVDPLPDL
;
A
#
# COMPACT_ATOMS: atom_id res chain seq x y z
N MET A 1 -4.83 -7.74 10.22
CA MET A 1 -5.03 -9.17 9.80
C MET A 1 -4.42 -9.40 8.41
N PRO A 2 -3.65 -10.47 8.17
CA PRO A 2 -3.12 -10.75 6.84
C PRO A 2 -4.25 -11.13 5.85
N LEU A 3 -4.16 -10.64 4.61
CA LEU A 3 -5.10 -11.02 3.54
C LEU A 3 -5.02 -12.53 3.28
N THR A 4 -6.19 -13.16 3.15
CA THR A 4 -6.35 -14.55 2.76
C THR A 4 -5.83 -14.79 1.33
N SER A 5 -5.48 -16.04 1.01
CA SER A 5 -5.04 -16.40 -0.34
C SER A 5 -6.07 -16.07 -1.42
N ALA A 6 -7.37 -16.18 -1.10
CA ALA A 6 -8.45 -15.85 -2.02
C ALA A 6 -8.52 -14.33 -2.31
N GLU A 7 -8.28 -13.49 -1.29
CA GLU A 7 -8.22 -12.04 -1.48
C GLU A 7 -7.01 -11.63 -2.31
N ARG A 8 -5.84 -12.24 -2.04
CA ARG A 8 -4.63 -12.01 -2.85
C ARG A 8 -4.84 -12.39 -4.31
N GLN A 9 -5.50 -13.51 -4.60
CA GLN A 9 -5.82 -13.92 -5.97
C GLN A 9 -6.72 -12.90 -6.68
N ARG A 10 -7.76 -12.38 -6.00
CA ARG A 10 -8.63 -11.35 -6.60
C ARG A 10 -7.89 -10.06 -6.89
N VAL A 11 -6.94 -9.66 -6.04
CA VAL A 11 -6.08 -8.51 -6.31
C VAL A 11 -5.18 -8.77 -7.52
N HIS A 12 -4.68 -10.00 -7.66
CA HIS A 12 -3.84 -10.40 -8.78
C HIS A 12 -4.56 -10.26 -10.14
N ASP A 13 -5.89 -10.40 -10.19
CA ASP A 13 -6.68 -10.23 -11.41
C ASP A 13 -6.67 -8.77 -11.94
N PHE A 14 -6.28 -7.80 -11.10
CA PHE A 14 -6.12 -6.38 -11.49
C PHE A 14 -4.70 -6.06 -11.98
N LEU A 15 -3.75 -6.99 -11.85
CA LEU A 15 -2.36 -6.78 -12.21
C LEU A 15 -2.10 -7.12 -13.69
N PRO A 16 -1.17 -6.41 -14.34
CA PRO A 16 -0.57 -6.85 -15.59
C PRO A 16 -0.03 -8.30 -15.52
N PRO A 17 -0.03 -9.05 -16.63
CA PRO A 17 0.49 -10.41 -16.67
C PRO A 17 1.97 -10.48 -16.23
N GLY A 18 2.26 -11.35 -15.28
CA GLY A 18 3.63 -11.59 -14.78
C GLY A 18 4.05 -10.68 -13.62
N GLU A 19 3.20 -9.75 -13.22
CA GLU A 19 3.48 -8.84 -12.11
C GLU A 19 3.16 -9.48 -10.76
N ARG A 20 3.98 -9.17 -9.74
CA ARG A 20 3.87 -9.74 -8.40
C ARG A 20 3.49 -8.64 -7.41
N ILE A 21 2.65 -9.02 -6.45
CA ILE A 21 2.35 -8.19 -5.27
C ILE A 21 3.53 -8.29 -4.30
N ASP A 22 4.19 -7.15 -4.06
CA ASP A 22 5.21 -7.02 -3.02
C ASP A 22 4.55 -6.72 -1.67
N TYR A 23 3.63 -5.74 -1.66
CA TYR A 23 2.84 -5.39 -0.50
C TYR A 23 1.37 -5.20 -0.85
N VAL A 24 0.50 -5.53 0.10
CA VAL A 24 -0.92 -5.21 0.02
C VAL A 24 -1.49 -4.99 1.41
N PHE A 25 -2.22 -3.90 1.60
CA PHE A 25 -2.85 -3.56 2.87
C PHE A 25 -4.16 -2.78 2.69
N PRO A 26 -5.11 -2.92 3.62
CA PRO A 26 -6.34 -2.15 3.63
C PRO A 26 -6.08 -0.70 4.06
N ALA A 27 -6.85 0.22 3.50
CA ALA A 27 -6.89 1.61 3.88
C ALA A 27 -8.33 2.15 3.77
N GLN A 28 -8.62 3.27 4.42
CA GLN A 28 -9.90 3.97 4.33
C GLN A 28 -9.67 5.47 4.10
N VAL A 29 -10.55 6.15 3.38
CA VAL A 29 -10.41 7.59 3.18
C VAL A 29 -10.80 8.32 4.45
N GLN A 30 -9.86 9.10 5.00
CA GLN A 30 -10.10 9.89 6.20
C GLN A 30 -11.17 10.97 5.92
N TYR A 31 -12.13 11.13 6.82
CA TYR A 31 -13.26 12.08 6.72
C TYR A 31 -14.22 11.89 5.53
N GLY A 32 -14.14 10.76 4.81
CA GLY A 32 -15.03 10.42 3.70
C GLY A 32 -16.08 9.36 4.05
N LEU A 33 -17.26 9.44 3.43
CA LEU A 33 -18.32 8.42 3.51
C LEU A 33 -18.07 7.19 2.62
N VAL A 34 -16.89 7.07 2.02
CA VAL A 34 -16.71 6.31 0.78
C VAL A 34 -15.65 5.23 0.93
N GLY A 35 -16.10 4.04 1.33
CA GLY A 35 -15.52 2.74 0.98
C GLY A 35 -14.13 2.40 1.54
N GLY A 36 -13.88 1.11 1.71
CA GLY A 36 -12.53 0.61 1.95
C GLY A 36 -11.72 0.60 0.65
N PHE A 37 -10.41 0.71 0.76
CA PHE A 37 -9.47 0.57 -0.33
C PHE A 37 -8.43 -0.50 0.00
N LEU A 38 -7.87 -1.10 -1.04
CA LEU A 38 -6.62 -1.86 -0.94
C LEU A 38 -5.55 -1.04 -1.65
N ILE A 39 -4.45 -0.83 -0.93
CA ILE A 39 -3.23 -0.30 -1.50
C ILE A 39 -2.38 -1.50 -1.88
N VAL A 40 -2.09 -1.62 -3.17
CA VAL A 40 -1.32 -2.73 -3.73
C VAL A 40 -0.04 -2.14 -4.30
N ILE A 41 1.09 -2.66 -3.87
CA ILE A 41 2.41 -2.23 -4.33
C ILE A 41 3.05 -3.41 -5.04
N THR A 42 3.53 -3.14 -6.24
CA THR A 42 4.24 -4.09 -7.09
C THR A 42 5.65 -3.59 -7.37
N GLY A 43 6.41 -4.29 -8.21
CA GLY A 43 7.72 -3.83 -8.66
C GLY A 43 7.67 -2.54 -9.48
N ASP A 44 6.57 -2.31 -10.22
CA ASP A 44 6.48 -1.24 -11.22
C ASP A 44 5.52 -0.10 -10.83
N GLU A 45 4.49 -0.38 -10.02
CA GLU A 45 3.47 0.60 -9.68
C GLU A 45 2.84 0.43 -8.29
N ILE A 46 2.03 1.42 -7.93
CA ILE A 46 1.13 1.40 -6.78
C ILE A 46 -0.30 1.51 -7.32
N LEU A 47 -1.13 0.52 -7.02
CA LEU A 47 -2.55 0.50 -7.36
C LEU A 47 -3.37 0.82 -6.13
N VAL A 48 -4.33 1.73 -6.30
CA VAL A 48 -5.37 1.98 -5.30
C VAL A 48 -6.64 1.31 -5.81
N VAL A 49 -7.05 0.24 -5.15
CA VAL A 49 -8.19 -0.58 -5.55
C VAL A 49 -9.35 -0.32 -4.61
N SER A 50 -10.47 0.14 -5.16
CA SER A 50 -11.70 0.34 -4.39
C SER A 50 -12.31 -1.00 -3.98
N THR A 51 -12.86 -1.07 -2.77
CA THR A 51 -13.57 -2.24 -2.23
C THR A 51 -15.03 -1.90 -1.91
N GLY A 52 -15.80 -2.87 -1.41
CA GLY A 52 -17.16 -2.61 -0.95
C GLY A 52 -17.18 -1.85 0.38
N LEU A 53 -18.21 -1.02 0.59
CA LEU A 53 -18.49 -0.28 1.85
C LEU A 53 -18.49 -1.15 3.13
N ARG A 54 -18.68 -2.46 3.00
CA ARG A 54 -18.81 -3.41 4.11
C ARG A 54 -17.72 -4.48 4.15
N SER A 55 -16.81 -4.48 3.16
CA SER A 55 -15.79 -5.52 3.08
C SER A 55 -14.60 -5.10 2.23
N TYR A 56 -13.43 -5.06 2.86
CA TYR A 56 -12.12 -4.96 2.20
C TYR A 56 -11.80 -6.19 1.31
N THR A 57 -12.57 -7.28 1.46
CA THR A 57 -12.27 -8.59 0.84
C THR A 57 -12.72 -8.72 -0.61
N TRP A 58 -13.43 -7.71 -1.13
CA TRP A 58 -13.96 -7.72 -2.49
C TRP A 58 -13.49 -6.48 -3.27
N PRO A 59 -12.29 -6.54 -3.88
CA PRO A 59 -11.82 -5.50 -4.79
C PRO A 59 -12.78 -5.38 -5.98
N LYS A 60 -13.14 -4.14 -6.35
CA LYS A 60 -14.15 -3.86 -7.37
C LYS A 60 -13.56 -3.24 -8.63
N ALA A 61 -12.70 -2.24 -8.46
CA ALA A 61 -12.14 -1.48 -9.56
C ALA A 61 -10.86 -0.76 -9.13
N ILE A 62 -9.94 -0.59 -10.07
CA ILE A 62 -8.78 0.30 -9.92
C ILE A 62 -9.32 1.72 -9.88
N TRP A 63 -9.08 2.40 -8.76
CA TRP A 63 -9.43 3.80 -8.56
C TRP A 63 -8.32 4.73 -9.07
N ALA A 64 -7.06 4.37 -8.82
CA ALA A 64 -5.90 5.12 -9.29
C ALA A 64 -4.67 4.21 -9.45
N ARG A 65 -3.72 4.67 -10.28
CA ARG A 65 -2.40 4.06 -10.47
C ARG A 65 -1.34 5.15 -10.27
N TYR A 66 -0.26 4.80 -9.59
CA TYR A 66 0.88 5.69 -9.36
C TYR A 66 2.19 4.96 -9.68
N PRO A 67 3.26 5.67 -10.10
CA PRO A 67 4.57 5.05 -10.27
C PRO A 67 5.07 4.42 -8.96
N ARG A 68 5.81 3.31 -9.01
CA ARG A 68 6.36 2.65 -7.80
C ARG A 68 7.22 3.56 -6.92
N LYS A 69 7.87 4.56 -7.51
CA LYS A 69 8.68 5.57 -6.81
C LYS A 69 7.85 6.61 -6.05
N THR A 70 6.52 6.54 -6.11
CA THR A 70 5.65 7.44 -5.36
C THR A 70 5.78 7.13 -3.88
N ARG A 71 6.17 8.13 -3.12
CA ARG A 71 6.27 8.03 -1.66
C ARG A 71 4.88 8.04 -1.06
N LEU A 72 4.60 7.08 -0.18
CA LEU A 72 3.35 6.99 0.58
C LEU A 72 3.43 7.86 1.84
N GLY A 73 4.58 7.86 2.53
CA GLY A 73 4.81 8.66 3.72
C GLY A 73 5.10 10.14 3.44
N PRO A 74 5.19 10.97 4.51
CA PRO A 74 5.23 10.56 5.91
C PRO A 74 3.88 10.08 6.44
N LEU A 75 3.92 9.22 7.46
CA LEU A 75 2.72 8.85 8.23
C LEU A 75 2.41 9.98 9.23
N ASP A 76 1.16 10.39 9.29
CA ASP A 76 0.60 11.30 10.29
C ASP A 76 -0.17 10.47 11.32
N ASP A 77 0.08 10.67 12.61
CA ASP A 77 -0.56 9.95 13.72
C ASP A 77 -1.48 10.84 14.58
N SER A 78 -1.70 12.09 14.17
CA SER A 78 -2.42 13.10 14.97
C SER A 78 -3.90 12.78 15.18
N VAL A 79 -4.56 12.15 14.20
CA VAL A 79 -5.99 11.78 14.24
C VAL A 79 -6.19 10.36 13.68
N GLY A 80 -5.33 9.44 14.12
CA GLY A 80 -5.21 8.10 13.54
C GLY A 80 -4.06 8.05 12.54
N LEU A 81 -3.51 6.84 12.31
CA LEU A 81 -2.35 6.66 11.45
C LEU A 81 -2.78 6.77 9.98
N ALA A 82 -2.29 7.80 9.30
CA ALA A 82 -2.72 8.13 7.95
C ALA A 82 -1.56 8.57 7.05
N PHE A 83 -1.79 8.55 5.75
CA PHE A 83 -0.83 9.02 4.75
C PHE A 83 -1.55 9.68 3.57
N SER A 84 -0.84 10.50 2.80
CA SER A 84 -1.41 11.22 1.66
C SER A 84 -0.92 10.64 0.34
N LEU A 85 -1.85 10.21 -0.51
CA LEU A 85 -1.54 9.72 -1.86
C LEU A 85 -2.49 10.36 -2.87
N GLY A 86 -1.92 11.05 -3.86
CA GLY A 86 -2.69 11.75 -4.90
C GLY A 86 -3.64 12.82 -4.37
N GLY A 87 -3.32 13.44 -3.22
CA GLY A 87 -4.17 14.45 -2.58
C GLY A 87 -5.34 13.87 -1.77
N VAL A 88 -5.40 12.55 -1.59
CA VAL A 88 -6.35 11.89 -0.71
C VAL A 88 -5.64 11.34 0.51
N ILE A 89 -6.25 11.56 1.69
CA ILE A 89 -5.72 11.08 2.96
C ILE A 89 -6.33 9.70 3.25
N PHE A 90 -5.46 8.71 3.40
CA PHE A 90 -5.80 7.33 3.68
C PHE A 90 -5.38 6.99 5.10
N GLU A 91 -6.34 6.60 5.93
CA GLU A 91 -6.12 6.04 7.26
C GLU A 91 -5.87 4.53 7.15
N ILE A 92 -4.94 4.03 7.97
CA ILE A 92 -4.53 2.64 8.06
C ILE A 92 -4.46 2.20 9.52
N ASP A 93 -4.55 0.90 9.76
CA ASP A 93 -4.25 0.36 11.07
C ASP A 93 -2.73 0.39 11.34
N GLU A 94 -2.35 0.57 12.61
CA GLU A 94 -0.95 0.67 13.06
C GLU A 94 -0.09 -0.53 12.61
N GLU A 95 -0.69 -1.72 12.49
CA GLU A 95 0.00 -2.93 12.02
C GLU A 95 0.60 -2.78 10.60
N TYR A 96 0.10 -1.85 9.79
CA TYR A 96 0.57 -1.58 8.44
C TYR A 96 1.57 -0.42 8.35
N ALA A 97 1.89 0.26 9.46
CA ALA A 97 2.90 1.32 9.49
C ALA A 97 4.24 0.84 8.92
N ALA A 98 4.68 -0.33 9.37
CA ALA A 98 5.94 -0.94 8.94
C ALA A 98 5.94 -1.29 7.45
N VAL A 99 4.78 -1.69 6.90
CA VAL A 99 4.63 -1.99 5.47
C VAL A 99 4.79 -0.73 4.63
N VAL A 100 4.18 0.38 5.04
CA VAL A 100 4.33 1.67 4.35
C VAL A 100 5.77 2.15 4.38
N MET A 101 6.41 2.11 5.56
CA MET A 101 7.80 2.54 5.69
C MET A 101 8.76 1.65 4.91
N ALA A 102 8.56 0.33 4.88
CA ALA A 102 9.36 -0.59 4.09
C ALA A 102 9.20 -0.32 2.58
N ALA A 103 7.97 -0.13 2.11
CA ALA A 103 7.70 0.20 0.71
C ALA A 103 8.36 1.50 0.26
N ASP A 104 8.33 2.53 1.11
CA ASP A 104 9.01 3.81 0.88
C ASP A 104 10.53 3.66 0.87
N ALA A 105 11.09 2.89 1.81
CA ALA A 105 12.53 2.67 1.90
C ALA A 105 13.06 1.91 0.67
N GLU A 106 12.35 0.90 0.20
CA GLU A 106 12.68 0.19 -1.05
C GLU A 106 12.57 1.09 -2.28
N ALA A 107 11.54 1.95 -2.33
CA ALA A 107 11.39 2.93 -3.43
C ALA A 107 12.52 3.96 -3.44
N ALA A 108 13.05 4.31 -2.27
CA ALA A 108 14.16 5.25 -2.13
C ALA A 108 15.49 4.69 -2.65
N GLY A 109 15.59 3.37 -2.87
CA GLY A 109 16.82 2.75 -3.38
C GLY A 109 17.85 2.47 -2.30
N THR A 110 18.73 1.50 -2.56
CA THR A 110 19.67 1.01 -1.56
C THR A 110 20.75 2.01 -1.17
N GLU A 111 20.99 3.02 -2.01
CA GLU A 111 21.89 4.13 -1.72
C GLU A 111 21.45 4.97 -0.51
N ASN A 112 20.17 4.88 -0.11
CA ASN A 112 19.63 5.59 1.05
C ASN A 112 19.63 4.75 2.34
N PHE A 113 20.05 3.48 2.28
CA PHE A 113 20.24 2.69 3.49
C PHE A 113 21.58 3.03 4.16
N PRO A 114 21.66 2.95 5.50
CA PRO A 114 22.94 2.99 6.18
C PRO A 114 23.85 1.88 5.66
N VAL A 115 25.14 2.18 5.49
CA VAL A 115 26.14 1.21 5.05
C VAL A 115 26.15 0.03 6.03
N ASP A 116 26.13 -1.20 5.48
CA ASP A 116 26.21 -2.41 6.29
C ASP A 116 27.49 -2.39 7.13
N PRO A 117 27.40 -2.43 8.48
CA PRO A 117 28.58 -2.43 9.34
C PRO A 117 29.41 -3.72 9.23
N LEU A 118 28.89 -4.80 8.64
CA LEU A 118 29.54 -6.10 8.55
C LEU A 118 29.40 -6.72 7.14
N PRO A 119 29.97 -6.09 6.09
CA PRO A 119 29.75 -6.51 4.70
C PRO A 119 30.42 -7.84 4.32
N ASP A 120 31.41 -8.28 5.11
CA ASP A 120 32.25 -9.45 4.82
C ASP A 120 31.97 -10.66 5.74
N LEU A 121 30.91 -10.60 6.55
CA LEU A 121 30.58 -11.65 7.53
C LEU A 121 29.69 -12.77 6.97
#